data_AF-A0A6A6WBR6-F1
#
_entry.id   AF-A0A6A6WBR6-F1
#
_cell.length_a   1.000
_cell.length_b   1.000
_cell.length_c   1.000
_cell.angle_alpha   90.00
_cell.angle_beta   90.00
_cell.angle_gamma   90.00
#
_symmetry.space_group_name_H-M   'P 1'
#
loop_
_entity.id
_entity.type
_entity.pdbx_description
1 polymer ?
#
loop_
_entity_poly.entity_id
_entity_poly.type
_entity_poly.pdbx_seq_one_letter_code
_entity_poly.pdbx_strand_id
1 'polypeptide(L)'
;MKFGKHIQKRQLDIPEYAASFVDYKALKKLIKKLSATPIIQPQHESIATPEILDAQASLQANKATFFFRLERELEKVNKFYLQKEAELKLRLTTLLDKKTSMQSRPAPVKVSSKFISLEEGFKQFSGDLNKLQQFVEVNATAFSKILKKWDKTSKVT
;
A
#
# COMPACT_ATOMS: atom_id res chain seq x y z
N MET A 1 5.08 -14.10 -11.41
CA MET A 1 3.83 -14.22 -10.61
C MET A 1 2.83 -13.10 -10.94
N LYS A 2 1.51 -13.39 -10.95
CA LYS A 2 0.46 -12.36 -11.13
C LYS A 2 0.34 -11.51 -9.86
N PHE A 3 0.81 -10.27 -9.87
CA PHE A 3 0.84 -9.36 -8.70
C PHE A 3 -0.50 -9.24 -7.97
N GLY A 4 -1.62 -9.23 -8.70
CA GLY A 4 -2.96 -9.17 -8.07
C GLY A 4 -3.25 -10.33 -7.10
N LYS A 5 -2.74 -11.54 -7.35
CA LYS A 5 -2.85 -12.67 -6.41
C LYS A 5 -1.89 -12.51 -5.23
N HIS A 6 -0.73 -11.91 -5.47
CA HIS A 6 0.27 -11.67 -4.43
C HIS A 6 -0.24 -10.70 -3.36
N ILE A 7 -0.78 -9.54 -3.76
CA ILE A 7 -1.33 -8.56 -2.80
C ILE A 7 -2.52 -9.13 -2.00
N GLN A 8 -3.38 -9.93 -2.65
CA GLN A 8 -4.48 -10.62 -1.96
C GLN A 8 -3.99 -11.62 -0.93
N LYS A 9 -2.96 -12.41 -1.25
CA LYS A 9 -2.34 -13.31 -0.28
C LYS A 9 -1.80 -12.53 0.93
N ARG A 10 -1.12 -11.40 0.70
CA ARG A 10 -0.60 -10.55 1.78
C ARG A 10 -1.68 -9.96 2.68
N GLN A 11 -2.84 -9.61 2.11
CA GLN A 11 -4.01 -9.19 2.89
C GLN A 11 -4.55 -10.30 3.80
N LEU A 12 -4.44 -11.57 3.40
CA LEU A 12 -4.82 -12.72 4.22
C LEU A 12 -3.77 -13.05 5.29
N ASP A 13 -2.48 -12.87 4.97
CA ASP A 13 -1.38 -13.11 5.90
C ASP A 13 -1.39 -12.11 7.08
N ILE A 14 -1.91 -10.89 6.86
CA ILE A 14 -1.98 -9.81 7.86
C ILE A 14 -3.40 -9.20 7.85
N PRO A 15 -4.42 -9.90 8.39
CA PRO A 15 -5.82 -9.47 8.35
C PRO A 15 -6.04 -8.08 8.95
N GLU A 16 -5.28 -7.73 9.99
CA GLU A 16 -5.36 -6.43 10.65
C GLU A 16 -4.98 -5.26 9.73
N TYR A 17 -4.24 -5.51 8.65
CA TYR A 17 -3.79 -4.49 7.68
C TYR A 17 -4.61 -4.53 6.39
N ALA A 18 -5.45 -5.55 6.20
CA ALA A 18 -6.11 -5.86 4.93
C ALA A 18 -6.86 -4.66 4.31
N ALA A 19 -7.62 -3.93 5.13
CA ALA A 19 -8.41 -2.76 4.70
C ALA A 19 -7.54 -1.56 4.28
N SER A 20 -6.31 -1.48 4.80
CA SER A 20 -5.38 -0.38 4.57
C SER A 20 -4.53 -0.55 3.31
N PHE A 21 -4.44 -1.77 2.76
CA PHE A 21 -3.78 -1.99 1.48
C PHE A 21 -4.52 -1.27 0.34
N VAL A 22 -3.77 -0.81 -0.66
CA VAL A 22 -4.33 -0.25 -1.89
C VAL A 22 -5.28 -1.23 -2.59
N ASP A 23 -6.44 -0.75 -3.01
CA ASP A 23 -7.37 -1.55 -3.82
C ASP A 23 -6.91 -1.62 -5.28
N TYR A 24 -5.84 -2.40 -5.49
CA TYR A 24 -5.24 -2.62 -6.80
C TYR A 24 -6.23 -3.22 -7.82
N LYS A 25 -7.24 -3.98 -7.35
CA LYS A 25 -8.27 -4.57 -8.22
C LYS A 25 -9.24 -3.49 -8.70
N ALA A 26 -9.72 -2.62 -7.81
CA ALA A 26 -10.58 -1.51 -8.17
C ALA A 26 -9.87 -0.52 -9.10
N LEU A 27 -8.62 -0.15 -8.82
CA LEU A 27 -7.86 0.75 -9.70
C LEU A 27 -7.68 0.16 -11.11
N LYS A 28 -7.39 -1.13 -11.21
CA LYS A 28 -7.34 -1.81 -12.52
C LYS A 28 -8.69 -1.78 -13.25
N LYS A 29 -9.79 -1.99 -12.53
CA LYS A 29 -11.14 -1.92 -13.12
C LYS A 29 -11.47 -0.50 -13.56
N LEU A 30 -11.03 0.51 -12.81
CA LEU A 30 -11.22 1.91 -13.14
C LEU A 30 -10.52 2.25 -14.46
N ILE A 31 -9.26 1.85 -14.66
CA ILE A 31 -8.58 2.05 -15.95
C ILE A 31 -9.39 1.46 -17.11
N LYS A 32 -9.89 0.22 -16.96
CA LYS A 32 -10.70 -0.44 -18.00
C LYS A 32 -12.03 0.29 -18.27
N LYS A 33 -12.67 0.82 -17.23
CA LYS A 33 -13.93 1.58 -17.36
C LYS A 33 -13.69 2.90 -18.09
N LEU A 34 -12.66 3.63 -17.69
CA LEU A 34 -12.33 4.93 -18.27
C LEU A 34 -11.83 4.81 -19.72
N SER A 35 -11.15 3.72 -20.08
CA SER A 35 -10.75 3.45 -21.47
C SER A 35 -11.91 3.01 -22.36
N ALA A 36 -13.07 2.66 -21.80
CA ALA A 36 -14.26 2.23 -22.55
C ALA A 36 -15.41 3.26 -22.48
N THR A 37 -15.11 4.46 -22.00
CA THR A 37 -16.09 5.55 -21.95
C THR A 37 -16.15 6.18 -23.35
N PRO A 38 -17.31 6.26 -24.01
CA PRO A 38 -17.38 6.86 -25.34
C PRO A 38 -17.00 8.34 -25.28
N ILE A 39 -16.11 8.79 -26.17
CA ILE A 39 -15.88 10.22 -26.38
C ILE A 39 -16.89 10.69 -27.42
N ILE A 40 -17.74 11.66 -27.06
CA ILE A 40 -18.61 12.29 -28.04
C ILE A 40 -17.74 13.25 -28.86
N GLN A 41 -17.21 12.77 -29.99
CA GLN A 41 -16.53 13.62 -30.98
C GLN A 41 -17.56 14.15 -31.99
N PRO A 42 -17.55 15.45 -32.35
CA PRO A 42 -18.32 15.93 -33.49
C PRO A 42 -17.80 15.27 -34.77
N GLN A 43 -18.72 14.72 -35.57
CA GLN A 43 -18.48 13.84 -36.70
C GLN A 43 -17.45 14.43 -37.69
N HIS A 44 -16.29 13.79 -37.82
CA HIS A 44 -15.51 13.88 -39.06
C HIS A 44 -14.75 12.57 -39.32
N GLU A 45 -14.96 12.05 -40.53
CA GLU A 45 -14.44 10.78 -41.04
C GLU A 45 -12.91 10.73 -41.00
N SER A 46 -12.33 9.65 -40.48
CA SER A 46 -10.93 9.28 -40.76
C SER A 46 -10.69 7.79 -40.52
N ILE A 47 -10.12 7.17 -41.54
CA ILE A 47 -9.84 5.73 -41.67
C ILE A 47 -8.50 5.43 -40.98
N ALA A 48 -8.56 5.07 -39.70
CA ALA A 48 -7.51 4.32 -38.98
C ALA A 48 -8.18 3.66 -37.78
N THR A 49 -7.91 2.38 -37.52
CA THR A 49 -8.44 1.51 -36.45
C THR A 49 -9.12 2.28 -35.29
N PRO A 50 -10.42 2.63 -35.41
CA PRO A 50 -11.00 3.73 -34.63
C PRO A 50 -11.13 3.40 -33.14
N GLU A 51 -11.33 2.13 -32.78
CA GLU A 51 -11.60 1.73 -31.40
C GLU A 51 -10.41 1.91 -30.44
N ILE A 52 -9.17 1.74 -30.90
CA ILE A 52 -7.99 1.81 -30.01
C ILE A 52 -7.62 3.27 -29.71
N LEU A 53 -7.68 4.14 -30.71
CA LEU A 53 -7.43 5.58 -30.55
C LEU A 53 -8.51 6.24 -29.67
N ASP A 54 -9.78 5.85 -29.84
CA ASP A 54 -10.89 6.31 -29.00
C ASP A 54 -10.71 5.88 -27.53
N ALA A 55 -10.28 4.64 -27.28
CA ALA A 55 -10.03 4.16 -25.93
C ALA A 55 -8.89 4.93 -25.21
N GLN A 56 -7.83 5.28 -25.93
CA GLN A 56 -6.70 6.05 -25.41
C GLN A 56 -7.10 7.51 -25.11
N ALA A 57 -7.78 8.15 -26.05
CA ALA A 57 -8.27 9.51 -25.89
C ALA A 57 -9.29 9.61 -24.74
N SER A 58 -10.16 8.60 -24.58
CA SER A 58 -11.13 8.57 -23.49
C SER A 58 -10.43 8.45 -22.14
N LEU A 59 -9.42 7.58 -22.06
CA LEU A 59 -8.66 7.41 -20.84
C LEU A 59 -7.93 8.71 -20.45
N GLN A 60 -7.36 9.42 -21.42
CA GLN A 60 -6.72 10.72 -21.19
C GLN A 60 -7.73 11.80 -20.78
N ALA A 61 -8.90 11.87 -21.40
CA ALA A 61 -9.97 12.78 -21.01
C ALA A 61 -10.43 12.56 -19.56
N ASN A 62 -10.36 11.31 -19.08
CA ASN A 62 -10.71 10.93 -17.72
C ASN A 62 -9.51 10.85 -16.75
N LYS A 63 -8.36 11.46 -17.10
CA LYS A 63 -7.14 11.45 -16.28
C LYS A 63 -7.40 11.90 -14.84
N ALA A 64 -8.11 13.01 -14.66
CA ALA A 64 -8.42 13.55 -13.33
C ALA A 64 -9.16 12.52 -12.45
N THR A 65 -10.14 11.81 -13.02
CA THR A 65 -10.93 10.78 -12.30
C THR A 65 -10.06 9.64 -11.78
N PHE A 66 -9.10 9.17 -12.59
CA PHE A 66 -8.19 8.12 -12.16
C PHE A 66 -7.23 8.60 -11.07
N PHE A 67 -6.57 9.74 -11.27
CA PHE A 67 -5.59 10.25 -10.31
C PHE A 67 -6.23 10.66 -8.99
N PHE A 68 -7.46 11.21 -9.01
CA PHE A 68 -8.22 11.46 -7.80
C PHE A 68 -8.42 10.17 -6.98
N ARG A 69 -8.84 9.07 -7.63
CA ARG A 69 -9.00 7.79 -6.93
C ARG A 69 -7.67 7.23 -6.45
N LEU A 70 -6.60 7.37 -7.24
CA LEU A 70 -5.26 6.92 -6.89
C LEU A 70 -4.73 7.65 -5.66
N GLU A 71 -4.92 8.98 -5.59
CA GLU A 71 -4.53 9.81 -4.45
C GLU A 71 -5.28 9.44 -3.18
N ARG A 72 -6.59 9.14 -3.26
CA ARG A 72 -7.34 8.64 -2.10
C ARG A 72 -6.79 7.31 -1.58
N GLU A 73 -6.39 6.41 -2.47
CA GLU A 73 -5.73 5.16 -2.05
C GLU A 73 -4.34 5.44 -1.44
N LEU A 74 -3.58 6.39 -1.97
CA LEU A 74 -2.27 6.79 -1.43
C LEU A 74 -2.41 7.39 -0.03
N GLU A 75 -3.34 8.32 0.16
CA GLU A 75 -3.62 8.94 1.45
C GLU A 75 -4.06 7.91 2.49
N LYS A 76 -4.91 6.95 2.10
CA LYS A 76 -5.31 5.82 2.97
C LYS A 76 -4.09 5.02 3.44
N VAL A 77 -3.22 4.62 2.51
CA VAL A 77 -1.99 3.86 2.82
C VAL A 77 -1.06 4.68 3.71
N ASN A 78 -0.87 5.97 3.40
CA ASN A 78 0.03 6.85 4.13
C ASN A 78 -0.48 7.12 5.56
N LYS A 79 -1.78 7.37 5.73
CA LYS A 79 -2.41 7.54 7.04
C LYS A 79 -2.16 6.32 7.93
N PHE A 80 -2.35 5.13 7.38
CA PHE A 80 -2.10 3.89 8.10
C PHE A 80 -0.61 3.72 8.46
N TYR A 81 0.28 3.98 7.52
CA TYR A 81 1.73 3.92 7.74
C TYR A 81 2.16 4.85 8.89
N LEU A 82 1.77 6.13 8.84
CA LEU A 82 2.13 7.11 9.86
C LEU A 82 1.61 6.72 11.25
N GLN A 83 0.38 6.20 11.31
CA GLN A 83 -0.17 5.69 12.56
C GLN A 83 0.67 4.53 13.11
N LYS A 84 0.98 3.52 12.30
CA LYS A 84 1.78 2.35 12.74
C LYS A 84 3.22 2.71 13.05
N GLU A 85 3.81 3.65 12.32
CA GLU A 85 5.15 4.16 12.62
C GLU A 85 5.18 4.83 14.00
N ALA A 86 4.18 5.65 14.33
CA ALA A 86 4.07 6.29 15.64
C ALA A 86 3.87 5.26 16.77
N GLU A 87 2.99 4.27 16.57
CA GLU A 87 2.78 3.17 17.53
C GLU A 87 4.08 2.38 17.80
N LEU A 88 4.84 2.06 16.74
CA LEU A 88 6.10 1.33 16.86
C LEU A 88 7.18 2.18 17.54
N LYS A 89 7.31 3.47 17.20
CA LYS A 89 8.26 4.38 17.86
C LYS A 89 8.01 4.44 19.37
N LEU A 90 6.75 4.65 19.78
CA LEU A 90 6.36 4.68 21.20
C LEU A 90 6.69 3.36 21.91
N ARG A 91 6.39 2.23 21.26
CA ARG A 91 6.68 0.90 21.80
C ARG A 91 8.17 0.67 21.99
N LEU A 92 8.99 1.09 21.02
CA LEU A 92 10.44 0.96 21.11
C LEU A 92 11.00 1.78 22.28
N THR A 93 10.58 3.04 22.41
CA THR A 93 10.97 3.89 23.55
C THR A 93 10.63 3.22 24.88
N THR A 94 9.41 2.71 25.02
CA THR A 94 8.96 2.01 26.23
C THR A 94 9.82 0.78 26.56
N LEU A 95 10.21 0.00 25.55
CA LEU A 95 11.06 -1.19 25.73
C LEU A 95 12.49 -0.80 26.13
N LEU A 96 13.03 0.27 25.55
CA LEU A 96 14.35 0.79 25.90
C LEU A 96 14.38 1.33 27.33
N ASP A 97 13.35 2.08 27.75
CA ASP A 97 13.25 2.60 29.11
C ASP A 97 13.18 1.47 30.15
N LYS A 98 12.43 0.40 29.85
CA LYS A 98 12.38 -0.81 30.68
C LYS A 98 13.74 -1.50 30.78
N LYS A 99 14.48 -1.59 29.67
CA LYS A 99 15.84 -2.16 29.64
C LYS A 99 16.78 -1.35 30.53
N THR A 100 16.83 -0.03 30.35
CA THR A 100 17.70 0.87 31.13
C THR A 100 17.38 0.80 32.63
N SER A 101 16.10 0.82 32.99
CA SER A 101 15.65 0.74 34.39
C SER A 101 16.00 -0.59 35.07
N MET A 102 16.14 -1.67 34.31
CA MET A 102 16.59 -2.97 34.83
C MET A 102 18.10 -3.04 35.01
N GLN A 103 18.88 -2.35 34.16
CA GLN A 103 20.34 -2.33 34.26
C GLN A 103 20.85 -1.47 35.43
N SER A 104 20.07 -0.49 35.88
CA SER A 104 20.46 0.44 36.95
C SER A 104 20.22 -0.07 38.38
N ARG A 105 19.68 -1.28 38.58
CA ARG A 105 19.38 -1.84 39.92
C ARG A 105 20.27 -3.05 40.25
N PRO A 106 20.95 -3.10 41.42
CA PRO A 106 21.67 -4.29 41.86
C PRO A 106 20.68 -5.44 42.16
N ALA A 107 20.98 -6.64 41.66
CA ALA A 107 20.01 -7.71 41.44
C ALA A 107 19.60 -8.50 42.71
N PRO A 108 18.29 -8.78 42.90
CA PRO A 108 17.84 -10.02 43.55
C PRO A 108 17.18 -10.97 42.52
N VAL A 109 17.19 -12.26 42.82
CA VAL A 109 16.80 -13.49 42.05
C VAL A 109 15.56 -13.41 41.10
N LYS A 110 14.70 -12.39 41.19
CA LYS A 110 13.54 -12.15 40.30
C LYS A 110 13.87 -11.46 38.95
N VAL A 111 15.15 -11.33 38.58
CA VAL A 111 15.58 -10.75 37.29
C VAL A 111 15.13 -11.59 36.10
N SER A 112 15.06 -12.92 36.26
CA SER A 112 14.75 -13.85 35.16
C SER A 112 13.39 -13.60 34.50
N SER A 113 12.30 -13.51 35.27
CA SER A 113 10.96 -13.32 34.70
C SER A 113 10.78 -11.97 34.00
N LYS A 114 11.33 -10.89 34.57
CA LYS A 114 11.28 -9.56 33.95
C LYS A 114 12.12 -9.48 32.68
N PHE A 115 13.26 -10.18 32.66
CA PHE A 115 14.11 -10.28 31.49
C PHE A 115 13.42 -11.05 30.36
N ILE A 116 12.79 -12.20 30.67
CA ILE A 116 12.00 -12.99 29.70
C ILE A 116 10.90 -12.12 29.08
N SER A 117 10.10 -11.42 29.89
CA SER A 117 9.05 -10.54 29.37
C SER A 117 9.58 -9.39 28.51
N LEU A 118 10.77 -8.86 28.82
CA LEU A 118 11.41 -7.83 27.98
C LEU A 118 11.85 -8.41 26.64
N GLU A 119 12.47 -9.60 26.65
CA GLU A 119 12.89 -10.30 25.44
C GLU A 119 11.70 -10.61 24.53
N GLU A 120 10.60 -11.13 25.09
CA GLU A 120 9.34 -11.35 24.37
C GLU A 120 8.79 -10.03 23.80
N GLY A 121 8.89 -8.94 24.56
CA GLY A 121 8.52 -7.60 24.12
C GLY A 121 9.26 -7.16 22.86
N PHE A 122 10.58 -7.38 22.81
CA PHE A 122 11.41 -7.09 21.63
C PHE A 122 11.14 -8.06 20.47
N LYS A 123 10.90 -9.35 20.73
CA LYS A 123 10.51 -10.32 19.70
C LYS A 123 9.20 -9.91 19.01
N GLN A 124 8.20 -9.53 19.79
CA GLN A 124 6.93 -9.05 19.26
C GLN A 124 7.09 -7.73 18.49
N PHE A 125 7.89 -6.79 19.02
CA PHE A 125 8.20 -5.53 18.31
C PHE A 125 8.85 -5.80 16.94
N SER A 126 9.81 -6.72 16.86
CA SER A 126 10.44 -7.13 15.60
C SER A 126 9.42 -7.73 14.61
N GLY A 127 8.50 -8.57 15.10
CA GLY A 127 7.40 -9.10 14.31
C GLY A 127 6.50 -8.01 13.73
N ASP A 128 6.12 -7.04 14.56
CA ASP A 128 5.27 -5.92 14.15
C ASP A 128 5.98 -4.98 13.15
N LEU A 129 7.29 -4.76 13.33
CA LEU A 129 8.11 -4.00 12.38
C LEU A 129 8.18 -4.69 11.01
N ASN A 130 8.37 -6.02 10.99
CA ASN A 130 8.39 -6.79 9.75
C ASN A 130 7.03 -6.73 9.03
N LYS A 131 5.91 -6.80 9.76
CA LYS A 131 4.58 -6.59 9.18
C LYS A 131 4.45 -5.23 8.50
N LEU A 132 4.90 -4.15 9.16
CA LEU A 132 4.86 -2.80 8.59
C LEU A 132 5.77 -2.67 7.37
N GLN A 133 6.97 -3.27 7.39
CA GLN A 133 7.88 -3.30 6.24
C GLN A 133 7.22 -3.97 5.03
N GLN A 134 6.66 -5.17 5.21
CA GLN A 134 5.97 -5.89 4.14
C GLN A 134 4.79 -5.08 3.59
N PHE A 135 4.05 -4.38 4.45
CA PHE A 135 2.98 -3.48 4.04
C PHE A 135 3.50 -2.37 3.10
N VAL A 136 4.59 -1.70 3.48
CA VAL A 136 5.19 -0.62 2.67
C VAL A 136 5.66 -1.15 1.32
N GLU A 137 6.41 -2.25 1.29
CA GLU A 137 6.96 -2.84 0.07
C GLU A 137 5.87 -3.25 -0.94
N VAL A 138 4.81 -3.89 -0.46
CA VAL A 138 3.70 -4.34 -1.30
C VAL A 138 2.91 -3.15 -1.86
N ASN A 139 2.64 -2.14 -1.04
CA ASN A 139 1.92 -0.94 -1.50
C ASN A 139 2.76 -0.13 -2.49
N ALA A 140 4.05 0.09 -2.22
CA ALA A 140 4.97 0.77 -3.15
C ALA A 140 5.01 0.05 -4.52
N THR A 141 5.06 -1.29 -4.49
CA THR A 141 5.01 -2.11 -5.70
C THR A 141 3.66 -1.97 -6.43
N ALA A 142 2.55 -1.92 -5.70
CA ALA A 142 1.21 -1.75 -6.28
C ALA A 142 1.06 -0.39 -6.98
N PHE A 143 1.46 0.71 -6.33
CA PHE A 143 1.44 2.05 -6.93
C PHE A 143 2.33 2.12 -8.18
N SER A 144 3.56 1.59 -8.10
CA SER A 144 4.45 1.52 -9.26
C SER A 144 3.84 0.74 -10.42
N LYS A 145 3.17 -0.38 -10.13
CA LYS A 145 2.55 -1.22 -11.17
C LYS A 145 1.28 -0.61 -11.75
N ILE A 146 0.47 0.09 -10.97
CA ILE A 146 -0.75 0.72 -11.47
C ILE A 146 -0.43 1.95 -12.32
N LEU A 147 0.58 2.74 -11.93
CA LEU A 147 1.09 3.86 -12.73
C LEU A 147 1.68 3.36 -14.05
N LYS A 148 2.55 2.35 -14.02
CA LYS A 148 3.06 1.70 -15.25
C LYS A 148 1.94 1.14 -16.14
N LYS A 149 0.83 0.67 -15.55
CA LYS A 149 -0.33 0.23 -16.31
C LYS A 149 -1.05 1.40 -16.96
N TRP A 150 -1.27 2.48 -16.23
CA TRP A 150 -1.84 3.72 -16.76
C TRP A 150 -1.04 4.22 -17.96
N ASP A 151 0.28 4.35 -17.82
CA ASP A 151 1.15 4.86 -18.88
C ASP A 151 1.10 4.00 -20.14
N LYS A 152 1.07 2.67 -19.98
CA LYS A 152 0.97 1.74 -21.11
C LYS A 152 -0.38 1.82 -21.83
N THR A 153 -1.46 2.10 -21.12
CA THR A 153 -2.81 2.15 -21.70
C THR A 153 -3.14 3.53 -22.26
N SER A 154 -2.47 4.59 -21.80
CA SER A 154 -2.79 5.98 -22.14
C SER A 154 -1.85 6.61 -23.18
N LYS A 155 -0.73 5.98 -23.53
CA LYS A 155 0.16 6.43 -24.61
C LYS A 155 -0.42 6.09 -25.98
N VAL A 156 -0.65 7.11 -26.80
CA VAL A 156 -0.85 6.97 -28.25
C VAL A 156 0.48 6.49 -28.84
N THR A 157 0.44 5.40 -29.62
CA THR A 157 1.61 4.90 -30.35
C THR A 157 1.60 5.50 -31.74
#